data_AF-V4J2P8-F1
#
_entry.id   AF-V4J2P8-F1
#
_cell.length_a   1.000
_cell.length_b   1.000
_cell.length_c   1.000
_cell.angle_alpha   90.00
_cell.angle_beta   90.00
_cell.angle_gamma   90.00
#
_symmetry.space_group_name_H-M   'P 1'
#
loop_
_entity.id
_entity.type
_entity.pdbx_description
1 polymer ?
#
loop_
_entity_poly.entity_id
_entity_poly.type
_entity_poly.pdbx_seq_one_letter_code
_entity_poly.pdbx_strand_id
1 'polypeptide(L)'
;MVSKKALLDNALMREIIRIRYDTLQRMLTRRTMGLLPGTTEEGATGKYDNKGAILIPGGLIYQDVDEKFIRYQSHGQLSSAMFREQLLGAMQTDNATLLYPDGVAAGINLDGGFFSKAARRILTYKRAAYRRVKKIGNHIPIEISSEAIIKSHCPTYMKPPYGARTRISSCIAVGLIDPPMFYAYNRMELNLTTKQAKRLTLDIDCAREPVRASDGPTLYPPYIVVCHTTRHRENAYAGLTRILGIGAFGEFATFSFEELNRQLHNELKRRKITIKPDDCFAQCRDHPILGILRIYHRTNPGKRSINYTLHLVSPVEDAGFDPHHCEECPAEPAPYEAAFMN
;
A
#
# COMPACT_ATOMS: atom_id res chain seq x y z
N MET A 1 -2.92 5.05 -17.87
CA MET A 1 -2.54 4.09 -16.81
C MET A 1 -1.24 4.56 -16.21
N VAL A 2 -1.09 4.50 -14.89
CA VAL A 2 0.13 4.98 -14.21
C VAL A 2 1.34 4.14 -14.64
N SER A 3 2.50 4.77 -14.80
CA SER A 3 3.74 4.12 -15.22
C SER A 3 4.55 3.58 -14.02
N LYS A 4 5.48 2.65 -14.27
CA LYS A 4 6.44 2.17 -13.25
C LYS A 4 7.16 3.35 -12.58
N LYS A 5 7.73 4.25 -13.39
CA LYS A 5 8.47 5.42 -12.90
C LYS A 5 7.62 6.31 -12.00
N ALA A 6 6.37 6.58 -12.38
CA ALA A 6 5.48 7.41 -11.56
C ALA A 6 5.14 6.78 -10.19
N LEU A 7 5.20 5.45 -10.08
CA LEU A 7 5.02 4.76 -8.80
C LEU A 7 6.32 4.68 -7.98
N LEU A 8 7.48 4.52 -8.60
CA LEU A 8 8.72 4.19 -7.89
C LEU A 8 9.68 5.38 -7.68
N ASP A 9 9.59 6.42 -8.50
CA ASP A 9 10.50 7.58 -8.46
C ASP A 9 10.10 8.59 -7.38
N ASN A 10 10.11 8.13 -6.12
CA ASN A 10 9.82 8.93 -4.93
C ASN A 10 10.45 8.29 -3.68
N ALA A 11 10.71 9.12 -2.65
CA ALA A 11 11.36 8.68 -1.42
C ALA A 11 10.56 7.60 -0.68
N LEU A 12 9.22 7.72 -0.65
CA LEU A 12 8.34 6.76 0.02
C LEU A 12 8.52 5.34 -0.53
N MET A 13 8.41 5.15 -1.85
CA MET A 13 8.49 3.80 -2.41
C MET A 13 9.90 3.21 -2.37
N ARG A 14 10.94 4.04 -2.53
CA ARG A 14 12.33 3.59 -2.36
C ARG A 14 12.58 3.06 -0.94
N GLU A 15 12.12 3.82 0.06
CA GLU A 15 12.29 3.42 1.46
C GLU A 15 11.44 2.20 1.81
N ILE A 16 10.19 2.11 1.32
CA ILE A 16 9.37 0.92 1.51
C ILE A 16 10.04 -0.32 0.88
N ILE A 17 10.58 -0.22 -0.33
CA ILE A 17 11.30 -1.34 -0.96
C ILE A 17 12.52 -1.75 -0.12
N ARG A 18 13.29 -0.78 0.39
CA ARG A 18 14.44 -1.03 1.26
C ARG A 18 14.06 -1.74 2.56
N ILE A 19 13.02 -1.26 3.24
CA ILE A 19 12.47 -1.88 4.45
C ILE A 19 12.01 -3.32 4.16
N ARG A 20 11.35 -3.54 3.02
CA ARG A 20 10.92 -4.86 2.59
C ARG A 20 12.09 -5.76 2.20
N TYR A 21 13.18 -5.21 1.70
CA TYR A 21 14.39 -5.95 1.38
C TYR A 21 15.06 -6.51 2.64
N ASP A 22 15.13 -5.73 3.72
CA ASP A 22 15.57 -6.25 5.03
C ASP A 22 14.65 -7.40 5.52
N THR A 23 13.34 -7.29 5.31
CA THR A 23 12.41 -8.42 5.59
C THR A 23 12.71 -9.64 4.72
N LEU A 24 12.99 -9.43 3.43
CA LEU A 24 13.35 -10.51 2.51
C LEU A 24 14.55 -11.29 3.00
N GLN A 25 15.61 -10.60 3.44
CA GLN A 25 16.82 -11.25 3.97
C GLN A 25 16.51 -12.17 5.16
N ARG A 26 15.69 -11.71 6.10
CA ARG A 26 15.29 -12.54 7.25
C ARG A 26 14.41 -13.72 6.83
N MET A 27 13.56 -13.54 5.83
CA MET A 27 12.70 -14.62 5.31
C MET A 27 13.51 -15.67 4.54
N LEU A 28 14.59 -15.28 3.87
CA LEU A 28 15.56 -16.19 3.28
C LEU A 28 16.21 -17.06 4.37
N THR A 29 16.69 -16.47 5.46
CA THR A 29 17.23 -17.21 6.61
C THR A 29 16.21 -18.17 7.22
N ARG A 30 14.95 -17.76 7.36
CA ARG A 30 13.92 -18.68 7.86
C ARG A 30 13.60 -19.84 6.93
N ARG A 31 13.69 -19.62 5.61
CA ARG A 31 13.55 -20.70 4.63
C ARG A 31 14.67 -21.73 4.75
N THR A 32 15.92 -21.32 5.01
CA THR A 32 17.02 -22.28 5.20
C THR A 32 16.83 -23.12 6.46
N MET A 33 16.18 -22.56 7.48
CA MET A 33 15.81 -23.27 8.72
C MET A 33 14.52 -24.10 8.62
N GLY A 34 13.80 -24.07 7.48
CA GLY A 34 12.50 -24.74 7.35
C GLY A 34 11.35 -24.07 8.11
N LEU A 35 11.52 -22.82 8.54
CA LEU A 35 10.59 -22.04 9.38
C LEU A 35 9.93 -20.88 8.62
N LEU A 36 9.75 -21.04 7.30
CA LEU A 36 9.14 -20.02 6.46
C LEU A 36 7.61 -20.01 6.68
N PRO A 37 6.99 -18.84 6.96
CA PRO A 37 5.54 -18.75 7.14
C PRO A 37 4.75 -19.27 5.97
N GLY A 38 3.59 -19.83 6.31
CA GLY A 38 2.51 -20.05 5.36
C GLY A 38 2.07 -18.76 4.65
N THR A 39 1.33 -18.91 3.55
CA THR A 39 0.90 -17.77 2.72
C THR A 39 -0.15 -16.87 3.40
N THR A 40 -0.83 -17.39 4.41
CA THR A 40 -1.84 -16.71 5.22
C THR A 40 -1.34 -16.33 6.61
N GLU A 41 -0.15 -16.79 7.00
CA GLU A 41 0.44 -16.51 8.30
C GLU A 41 1.07 -15.12 8.28
N GLU A 42 0.81 -14.33 9.34
CA GLU A 42 1.53 -13.09 9.56
C GLU A 42 3.00 -13.39 9.86
N GLY A 43 3.88 -12.47 9.48
CA GLY A 43 5.30 -12.75 9.32
C GLY A 43 5.93 -13.45 10.52
N ALA A 44 6.76 -14.43 10.20
CA ALA A 44 7.48 -15.22 11.17
C ALA A 44 8.42 -14.40 12.06
N THR A 45 8.82 -13.18 11.69
CA THR A 45 9.94 -12.45 12.32
C THR A 45 9.57 -11.54 13.50
N GLY A 46 8.58 -11.92 14.31
CA GLY A 46 8.34 -11.35 15.64
C GLY A 46 8.30 -9.81 15.70
N LYS A 47 8.81 -9.21 16.78
CA LYS A 47 8.81 -7.75 17.07
C LYS A 47 9.39 -6.86 15.95
N TYR A 48 10.09 -7.44 14.97
CA TYR A 48 10.75 -6.76 13.87
C TYR A 48 10.20 -7.13 12.49
N ASP A 49 9.11 -7.90 12.41
CA ASP A 49 8.31 -7.93 11.20
C ASP A 49 7.73 -6.54 11.00
N ASN A 50 7.91 -5.98 9.81
CA ASN A 50 7.41 -4.65 9.46
C ASN A 50 5.88 -4.69 9.53
N LYS A 51 5.37 -4.40 10.72
CA LYS A 51 3.96 -4.41 11.10
C LYS A 51 3.21 -3.66 10.03
N GLY A 52 2.14 -4.26 9.54
CA GLY A 52 1.58 -3.83 8.27
C GLY A 52 1.12 -2.38 8.35
N ALA A 53 1.86 -1.46 7.73
CA ALA A 53 1.51 -0.04 7.77
C ALA A 53 0.49 0.30 6.68
N ILE A 54 -0.40 1.24 6.97
CA ILE A 54 -1.20 1.93 5.96
C ILE A 54 -0.68 3.36 5.90
N LEU A 55 -0.11 3.76 4.76
CA LEU A 55 0.41 5.09 4.54
C LEU A 55 -0.57 5.87 3.68
N ILE A 56 -1.08 6.98 4.19
CA ILE A 56 -2.20 7.73 3.61
C ILE A 56 -1.82 9.20 3.50
N PRO A 57 -2.08 9.88 2.38
CA PRO A 57 -2.02 11.34 2.32
C PRO A 57 -2.91 11.96 3.42
N GLY A 58 -2.31 12.67 4.36
CA GLY A 58 -2.93 12.99 5.64
C GLY A 58 -4.18 13.85 5.54
N GLY A 59 -4.26 14.73 4.53
CA GLY A 59 -5.42 15.60 4.33
C GLY A 59 -6.74 14.90 3.98
N LEU A 60 -6.73 13.58 3.78
CA LEU A 60 -7.96 12.78 3.64
C LEU A 60 -8.59 12.41 4.99
N ILE A 61 -7.82 12.46 6.07
CA ILE A 61 -8.22 11.94 7.39
C ILE A 61 -8.33 13.12 8.35
N TYR A 62 -9.57 13.52 8.62
CA TYR A 62 -9.85 14.70 9.43
C TYR A 62 -9.77 14.43 10.95
N GLN A 63 -10.24 13.27 11.37
CA GLN A 63 -10.26 12.82 12.76
C GLN A 63 -9.99 11.31 12.86
N ASP A 64 -9.54 10.85 14.02
CA ASP A 64 -9.36 9.42 14.32
C ASP A 64 -10.69 8.76 14.74
N VAL A 65 -10.64 7.47 15.11
CA VAL A 65 -11.80 6.71 15.58
C VAL A 65 -12.43 7.25 16.86
N ASP A 66 -11.67 7.98 17.69
CA ASP A 66 -12.15 8.61 18.92
C ASP A 66 -12.72 10.02 18.63
N GLU A 67 -12.91 10.37 17.35
CA GLU A 67 -13.34 11.69 16.89
C GLU A 67 -12.39 12.83 17.28
N LYS A 68 -11.13 12.50 17.60
CA LYS A 68 -10.10 13.50 17.91
C LYS A 68 -9.45 13.97 16.63
N PHE A 69 -9.22 15.28 16.55
CA PHE A 69 -8.42 15.86 15.47
C PHE A 69 -7.03 15.25 15.44
N ILE A 70 -6.56 14.96 14.23
CA ILE A 70 -5.20 14.49 14.02
C ILE A 70 -4.22 15.58 14.48
N ARG A 71 -3.32 15.20 15.39
CA ARG A 71 -2.20 16.02 15.84
C ARG A 71 -0.90 15.38 15.40
N TYR A 72 0.02 16.19 14.91
CA TYR A 72 1.38 15.79 14.57
C TYR A 72 2.32 16.98 14.75
N GLN A 73 3.61 16.68 14.82
CA GLN A 73 4.65 17.70 14.89
C GLN A 73 4.97 18.19 13.47
N SER A 74 4.78 19.47 13.22
CA SER A 74 5.25 20.13 11.99
C SER A 74 6.73 20.45 12.12
N HIS A 75 7.50 20.15 11.07
CA HIS A 75 8.93 20.39 10.97
C HIS A 75 9.27 21.39 9.86
N GLY A 76 8.27 22.08 9.29
CA GLY A 76 8.44 22.82 8.04
C GLY A 76 8.70 21.87 6.88
N GLN A 77 9.24 22.38 5.77
CA GLN A 77 9.46 21.57 4.57
C GLN A 77 10.50 20.46 4.84
N LEU A 78 10.06 19.20 4.72
CA LEU A 78 10.91 18.05 4.99
C LEU A 78 11.98 17.85 3.91
N SER A 79 13.19 17.46 4.31
CA SER A 79 14.20 16.90 3.41
C SER A 79 13.94 15.40 3.17
N SER A 80 14.51 14.85 2.11
CA SER A 80 14.40 13.41 1.82
C SER A 80 15.01 12.53 2.93
N ALA A 81 16.03 13.02 3.65
CA ALA A 81 16.62 12.31 4.79
C ALA A 81 15.67 12.28 6.00
N MET A 82 15.14 13.43 6.40
CA MET A 82 14.20 13.53 7.53
C MET A 82 12.92 12.73 7.29
N PHE A 83 12.39 12.77 6.07
CA PHE A 83 11.20 12.01 5.72
C PHE A 83 11.41 10.49 5.87
N ARG A 84 12.57 9.98 5.44
CA ARG A 84 12.92 8.56 5.59
C ARG A 84 13.04 8.14 7.05
N GLU A 85 13.66 8.98 7.87
CA GLU A 85 13.77 8.73 9.31
C GLU A 85 12.40 8.67 9.99
N GLN A 86 11.51 9.62 9.70
CA GLN A 86 10.14 9.62 10.23
C GLN A 86 9.34 8.40 9.74
N LEU A 87 9.51 8.02 8.48
CA LEU A 87 8.86 6.83 7.92
C LEU A 87 9.32 5.54 8.61
N LEU A 88 10.62 5.38 8.84
CA LEU A 88 11.18 4.24 9.58
C LEU A 88 10.61 4.15 11.00
N GLY A 89 10.52 5.28 11.71
CA GLY A 89 9.87 5.35 13.02
C GLY A 89 8.40 4.95 12.97
N ALA A 90 7.66 5.44 11.97
CA ALA A 90 6.23 5.17 11.82
C ALA A 90 5.92 3.70 11.51
N MET A 91 6.80 3.00 10.78
CA MET A 91 6.67 1.58 10.44
C MET A 91 6.72 0.64 11.65
N GLN A 92 7.08 1.13 12.84
CA GLN A 92 7.00 0.37 14.09
C GLN A 92 5.57 0.26 14.65
N THR A 93 4.66 1.09 14.14
CA THR A 93 3.24 1.12 14.52
C THR A 93 2.40 0.28 13.55
N ASP A 94 1.44 -0.49 14.06
CA ASP A 94 0.55 -1.33 13.23
C ASP A 94 -0.65 -0.56 12.66
N ASN A 95 -0.80 0.70 13.08
CA ASN A 95 -1.90 1.58 12.73
C ASN A 95 -1.58 2.42 11.49
N ALA A 96 -2.49 3.30 11.11
CA ALA A 96 -2.27 4.17 9.96
C ALA A 96 -1.20 5.23 10.25
N THR A 97 -0.42 5.53 9.21
CA THR A 97 0.53 6.62 9.15
C THR A 97 0.03 7.63 8.14
N LEU A 98 -0.15 8.87 8.58
CA LEU A 98 -0.63 9.98 7.76
C LEU A 98 0.56 10.84 7.33
N LEU A 99 0.66 11.07 6.03
CA LEU A 99 1.76 11.81 5.41
C LEU A 99 1.33 13.24 5.12
N TYR A 100 2.04 14.21 5.68
CA TYR A 100 1.84 15.64 5.44
C TYR A 100 3.09 16.26 4.79
N PRO A 101 2.95 17.40 4.08
CA PRO A 101 4.09 18.08 3.47
C PRO A 101 5.20 18.47 4.45
N ASP A 102 4.83 18.66 5.71
CA ASP A 102 5.65 19.19 6.79
C ASP A 102 5.79 18.23 7.99
N GLY A 103 5.31 16.99 7.89
CA GLY A 103 5.44 16.01 8.98
C GLY A 103 4.72 14.69 8.73
N VAL A 104 4.82 13.80 9.71
CA VAL A 104 4.17 12.49 9.71
C VAL A 104 3.39 12.28 11.00
N ALA A 105 2.15 11.80 10.90
CA ALA A 105 1.36 11.37 12.05
C ALA A 105 1.29 9.84 12.07
N ALA A 106 2.00 9.19 13.00
CA ALA A 106 1.99 7.73 13.14
C ALA A 106 0.96 7.27 14.17
N GLY A 107 0.60 5.97 14.14
CA GLY A 107 -0.23 5.37 15.18
C GLY A 107 -1.73 5.66 15.10
N ILE A 108 -2.23 6.18 13.98
CA ILE A 108 -3.62 6.67 13.86
C ILE A 108 -4.62 5.51 13.72
N ASN A 109 -5.57 5.45 14.66
CA ASN A 109 -6.69 4.51 14.59
C ASN A 109 -7.77 5.05 13.65
N LEU A 110 -8.12 4.26 12.64
CA LEU A 110 -9.09 4.66 11.61
C LEU A 110 -10.44 3.98 11.82
N ASP A 111 -11.53 4.75 11.70
CA ASP A 111 -12.88 4.20 11.68
C ASP A 111 -13.19 3.53 10.33
N GLY A 112 -13.03 2.21 10.26
CA GLY A 112 -13.37 1.44 9.07
C GLY A 112 -14.86 1.46 8.71
N GLY A 113 -15.76 1.70 9.66
CA GLY A 113 -17.19 1.87 9.44
C GLY A 113 -17.50 3.14 8.68
N PHE A 114 -16.92 4.27 9.12
CA PHE A 114 -17.02 5.57 8.45
C PHE A 114 -16.58 5.49 6.99
N PHE A 115 -15.36 5.00 6.72
CA PHE A 115 -14.85 4.94 5.35
C PHE A 115 -15.62 3.96 4.46
N SER A 116 -16.07 2.84 5.01
CA SER A 116 -16.94 1.88 4.31
C SER A 116 -18.27 2.55 3.89
N LYS A 117 -18.92 3.28 4.79
CA LYS A 117 -20.17 4.00 4.52
C LYS A 117 -19.96 5.13 3.51
N ALA A 118 -18.87 5.88 3.62
CA ALA A 118 -18.46 6.93 2.67
C ALA A 118 -18.33 6.35 1.26
N ALA A 119 -17.48 5.34 1.08
CA ALA A 119 -17.19 4.74 -0.20
C ALA A 119 -18.44 4.15 -0.88
N ARG A 120 -19.30 3.45 -0.10
CA ARG A 120 -20.57 2.92 -0.60
C ARG A 120 -21.50 4.00 -1.12
N ARG A 121 -21.69 5.10 -0.36
CA ARG A 121 -22.56 6.21 -0.75
C ARG A 121 -22.03 6.94 -1.98
N ILE A 122 -20.75 7.27 -2.00
CA ILE A 122 -20.10 7.93 -3.14
C ILE A 122 -20.34 7.13 -4.42
N LEU A 123 -20.03 5.83 -4.41
CA LEU A 123 -20.18 4.99 -5.61
C LEU A 123 -21.63 4.73 -5.98
N THR A 124 -22.53 4.61 -5.00
CA THR A 124 -23.97 4.44 -5.26
C THR A 124 -24.56 5.68 -5.92
N TYR A 125 -24.26 6.88 -5.40
CA TYR A 125 -24.70 8.14 -6.01
C TYR A 125 -24.10 8.35 -7.38
N LYS A 126 -22.79 8.09 -7.55
CA LYS A 126 -22.14 8.15 -8.84
C LYS A 126 -22.82 7.22 -9.86
N ARG A 127 -23.07 5.98 -9.47
CA ARG A 127 -23.78 5.00 -10.32
C ARG A 127 -25.19 5.47 -10.67
N ALA A 128 -25.91 6.10 -9.74
CA ALA A 128 -27.24 6.64 -9.98
C ALA A 128 -27.22 7.85 -10.94
N ALA A 129 -26.28 8.78 -10.73
CA ALA A 129 -26.13 9.99 -11.55
C ALA A 129 -25.80 9.67 -13.02
N TYR A 130 -24.96 8.66 -13.25
CA TYR A 130 -24.56 8.21 -14.60
C TYR A 130 -25.53 7.21 -15.25
N ARG A 131 -26.71 6.94 -14.67
CA ARG A 131 -27.73 6.13 -15.35
C ARG A 131 -28.22 6.87 -16.60
N ARG A 132 -28.17 6.19 -17.75
CA ARG A 132 -28.72 6.69 -19.02
C ARG A 132 -30.21 7.02 -18.91
N VAL A 133 -30.96 6.25 -18.13
CA VAL A 133 -32.39 6.45 -17.89
C VAL A 133 -32.60 6.69 -16.40
N LYS A 134 -33.00 7.91 -16.03
CA LYS A 134 -33.30 8.32 -14.66
C LYS A 134 -34.75 7.96 -14.31
N LYS A 135 -35.06 6.66 -14.28
CA LYS A 135 -36.37 6.16 -13.83
C LYS A 135 -36.20 5.41 -12.51
N ILE A 136 -37.11 5.67 -11.58
CA ILE A 136 -37.33 4.81 -10.42
C ILE A 136 -38.07 3.59 -10.97
N GLY A 137 -37.33 2.56 -11.37
CA GLY A 137 -37.91 1.30 -11.80
C GLY A 137 -38.33 0.45 -10.60
N ASN A 138 -39.13 -0.60 -10.86
CA ASN A 138 -39.56 -1.56 -9.83
C ASN A 138 -38.41 -2.42 -9.27
N HIS A 139 -37.20 -2.32 -9.84
CA HIS A 139 -36.01 -3.00 -9.34
C HIS A 139 -35.26 -2.11 -8.34
N ILE A 140 -35.11 -2.62 -7.12
CA ILE A 140 -34.26 -2.02 -6.10
C ILE A 140 -32.85 -1.86 -6.69
N PRO A 141 -32.31 -0.63 -6.78
CA PRO A 141 -30.93 -0.41 -7.21
C PRO A 141 -29.98 -1.32 -6.42
N ILE A 142 -29.16 -2.12 -7.10
CA ILE A 142 -28.12 -2.91 -6.44
C ILE A 142 -27.20 -1.94 -5.72
N GLU A 143 -27.34 -1.89 -4.39
CA GLU A 143 -26.48 -1.13 -3.52
C GLU A 143 -25.06 -1.71 -3.63
N ILE A 144 -24.08 -0.85 -3.82
CA ILE A 144 -22.69 -1.29 -3.87
C ILE A 144 -22.27 -1.59 -2.44
N SER A 145 -21.97 -2.86 -2.13
CA SER A 145 -21.46 -3.26 -0.83
C SER A 145 -19.98 -2.88 -0.67
N SER A 146 -19.52 -2.72 0.57
CA SER A 146 -18.09 -2.48 0.83
C SER A 146 -17.23 -3.66 0.41
N GLU A 147 -17.72 -4.90 0.56
CA GLU A 147 -17.03 -6.08 0.06
C GLU A 147 -16.79 -6.03 -1.46
N ALA A 148 -17.78 -5.54 -2.22
CA ALA A 148 -17.62 -5.34 -3.66
C ALA A 148 -16.51 -4.32 -3.99
N ILE A 149 -16.41 -3.25 -3.20
CA ILE A 149 -15.34 -2.23 -3.33
C ILE A 149 -13.97 -2.82 -3.01
N ILE A 150 -13.86 -3.54 -1.90
CA ILE A 150 -12.61 -4.17 -1.45
C ILE A 150 -12.15 -5.19 -2.49
N LYS A 151 -13.06 -6.05 -2.94
CA LYS A 151 -12.80 -7.05 -3.97
C LYS A 151 -12.22 -6.42 -5.24
N SER A 152 -12.65 -5.22 -5.63
CA SER A 152 -12.17 -4.52 -6.83
C SER A 152 -10.76 -3.97 -6.73
N HIS A 153 -10.23 -3.75 -5.53
CA HIS A 153 -8.88 -3.25 -5.30
C HIS A 153 -7.91 -4.36 -4.88
N CYS A 154 -8.32 -5.63 -4.98
CA CYS A 154 -7.52 -6.77 -4.56
C CYS A 154 -7.15 -7.66 -5.76
N PRO A 155 -5.94 -8.24 -5.76
CA PRO A 155 -5.56 -9.19 -6.79
C PRO A 155 -6.37 -10.49 -6.69
N THR A 156 -6.38 -11.29 -7.76
CA THR A 156 -7.20 -12.52 -7.87
C THR A 156 -6.83 -13.60 -6.85
N TYR A 157 -5.58 -13.63 -6.39
CA TYR A 157 -5.09 -14.59 -5.39
C TYR A 157 -5.44 -14.20 -3.95
N MET A 158 -5.74 -12.94 -3.66
CA MET A 158 -6.17 -12.52 -2.32
C MET A 158 -7.67 -12.82 -2.14
N LYS A 159 -8.04 -13.80 -1.32
CA LYS A 159 -9.43 -14.22 -1.11
C LYS A 159 -10.01 -13.61 0.18
N PRO A 160 -11.34 -13.43 0.29
CA PRO A 160 -11.98 -13.13 1.56
C PRO A 160 -11.81 -14.30 2.57
N PRO A 161 -11.89 -14.04 3.89
CA PRO A 161 -12.16 -12.74 4.51
C PRO A 161 -10.97 -11.77 4.40
N TYR A 162 -11.27 -10.48 4.20
CA TYR A 162 -10.21 -9.46 4.10
C TYR A 162 -9.92 -8.84 5.48
N GLY A 163 -8.64 -8.77 5.84
CA GLY A 163 -8.20 -8.10 7.07
C GLY A 163 -8.51 -6.60 7.08
N ALA A 164 -8.55 -6.01 8.29
CA ALA A 164 -8.94 -4.61 8.52
C ALA A 164 -8.20 -3.61 7.61
N ARG A 165 -6.87 -3.74 7.48
CA ARG A 165 -6.05 -2.86 6.63
C ARG A 165 -6.53 -2.85 5.18
N THR A 166 -6.87 -4.02 4.64
CA THR A 166 -7.38 -4.15 3.28
C THR A 166 -8.74 -3.51 3.12
N ARG A 167 -9.61 -3.70 4.10
CA ARG A 167 -10.96 -3.15 4.11
C ARG A 167 -10.94 -1.63 4.13
N ILE A 168 -10.19 -1.06 5.07
CA ILE A 168 -10.07 0.38 5.30
C ILE A 168 -9.44 1.06 4.09
N SER A 169 -8.23 0.64 3.70
CA SER A 169 -7.47 1.26 2.60
C SER A 169 -8.23 1.25 1.26
N SER A 170 -8.93 0.16 0.93
CA SER A 170 -9.73 0.07 -0.31
C SER A 170 -10.92 1.04 -0.32
N CYS A 171 -11.47 1.35 0.85
CA CYS A 171 -12.54 2.33 0.97
C CYS A 171 -12.01 3.77 0.98
N ILE A 172 -10.89 4.04 1.65
CA ILE A 172 -10.23 5.37 1.65
C ILE A 172 -9.77 5.75 0.25
N ALA A 173 -9.31 4.78 -0.55
CA ALA A 173 -8.94 5.02 -1.95
C ALA A 173 -10.06 5.68 -2.77
N VAL A 174 -11.33 5.40 -2.46
CA VAL A 174 -12.46 6.08 -3.11
C VAL A 174 -12.47 7.58 -2.84
N GLY A 175 -12.02 8.01 -1.66
CA GLY A 175 -11.85 9.42 -1.32
C GLY A 175 -10.79 10.13 -2.16
N LEU A 176 -9.68 9.45 -2.49
CA LEU A 176 -8.70 9.96 -3.45
C LEU A 176 -9.21 10.00 -4.88
N ILE A 177 -10.00 8.99 -5.28
CA ILE A 177 -10.53 8.86 -6.63
C ILE A 177 -11.67 9.84 -6.90
N ASP A 178 -12.50 10.14 -5.89
CA ASP A 178 -13.64 11.04 -6.00
C ASP A 178 -13.67 12.10 -4.87
N PRO A 179 -12.69 13.03 -4.85
CA PRO A 179 -12.54 14.01 -3.77
C PRO A 179 -13.75 14.92 -3.55
N PRO A 180 -14.44 15.45 -4.58
CA PRO A 180 -15.62 16.30 -4.37
C PRO A 180 -16.75 15.58 -3.64
N MET A 181 -17.02 14.33 -4.02
CA MET A 181 -18.05 13.51 -3.36
C MET A 181 -17.61 13.10 -1.95
N PHE A 182 -16.32 12.87 -1.74
CA PHE A 182 -15.76 12.60 -0.41
C PHE A 182 -15.87 13.81 0.51
N TYR A 183 -15.52 15.00 0.02
CA TYR A 183 -15.73 16.26 0.74
C TYR A 183 -17.19 16.46 1.12
N ALA A 184 -18.13 16.30 0.17
CA ALA A 184 -19.55 16.45 0.42
C ALA A 184 -20.06 15.48 1.50
N TYR A 185 -19.58 14.23 1.47
CA TYR A 185 -19.89 13.24 2.49
C TYR A 185 -19.36 13.66 3.88
N ASN A 186 -18.08 14.03 3.98
CA ASN A 186 -17.46 14.46 5.24
C ASN A 186 -18.15 15.70 5.82
N ARG A 187 -18.43 16.70 4.99
CA ARG A 187 -19.12 17.93 5.43
C ARG A 187 -20.48 17.62 6.08
N MET A 188 -21.23 16.68 5.51
CA MET A 188 -22.55 16.28 6.01
C MET A 188 -22.44 15.44 7.29
N GLU A 189 -21.60 14.40 7.29
CA GLU A 189 -21.53 13.45 8.41
C GLU A 189 -20.83 14.04 9.64
N LEU A 190 -19.87 14.94 9.45
CA LEU A 190 -19.10 15.56 10.54
C LEU A 190 -19.67 16.90 11.00
N ASN A 191 -20.80 17.36 10.43
CA ASN A 191 -21.44 18.64 10.77
C ASN A 191 -20.46 19.82 10.83
N LEU A 192 -19.55 19.92 9.85
CA LEU A 192 -18.44 20.86 9.88
C LEU A 192 -18.92 22.32 9.83
N THR A 193 -18.35 23.16 10.69
CA THR A 193 -18.49 24.63 10.59
C THR A 193 -17.88 25.14 9.28
N THR A 194 -18.24 26.36 8.86
CA THR A 194 -17.69 26.98 7.64
C THR A 194 -16.16 27.04 7.64
N LYS A 195 -15.53 27.31 8.80
CA LYS A 195 -14.07 27.35 8.93
C LYS A 195 -13.45 25.96 8.77
N GLN A 196 -14.04 24.95 9.41
CA GLN A 196 -13.58 23.56 9.30
C GLN A 196 -13.77 23.01 7.89
N ALA A 197 -14.90 23.33 7.25
CA ALA A 197 -15.19 22.94 5.88
C ALA A 197 -14.17 23.53 4.89
N LYS A 198 -13.79 24.81 5.06
CA LYS A 198 -12.72 25.44 4.25
C LYS A 198 -11.38 24.76 4.45
N ARG A 199 -11.03 24.45 5.70
CA ARG A 199 -9.79 23.73 6.03
C ARG A 199 -9.78 22.34 5.38
N LEU A 200 -10.86 21.57 5.52
CA LEU A 200 -10.97 20.25 4.92
C LEU A 200 -10.82 20.29 3.39
N THR A 201 -11.37 21.31 2.73
CA THR A 201 -11.17 21.47 1.27
C THR A 201 -9.69 21.63 0.93
N LEU A 202 -8.98 22.52 1.63
CA LEU A 202 -7.53 22.71 1.43
C LEU A 202 -6.75 21.44 1.72
N ASP A 203 -7.08 20.74 2.80
CA ASP A 203 -6.43 19.49 3.19
C ASP A 203 -6.62 18.40 2.11
N ILE A 204 -7.84 18.25 1.57
CA ILE A 204 -8.14 17.31 0.49
C ILE A 204 -7.40 17.68 -0.80
N ASP A 205 -7.32 18.97 -1.15
CA ASP A 205 -6.60 19.42 -2.34
C ASP A 205 -5.10 19.15 -2.20
N CYS A 206 -4.50 19.47 -1.05
CA CYS A 206 -3.10 19.16 -0.75
C CYS A 206 -2.82 17.66 -0.79
N ALA A 207 -3.75 16.82 -0.31
CA ALA A 207 -3.62 15.36 -0.34
C ALA A 207 -3.59 14.76 -1.75
N ARG A 208 -3.91 15.55 -2.78
CA ARG A 208 -3.93 15.15 -4.19
C ARG A 208 -2.73 15.64 -4.98
N GLU A 209 -1.85 16.41 -4.37
CA GLU A 209 -0.64 16.91 -5.00
C GLU A 209 0.57 16.08 -4.55
N PRO A 210 1.56 15.86 -5.44
CA PRO A 210 2.81 15.25 -5.03
C PRO A 210 3.58 16.19 -4.11
N VAL A 211 4.04 15.67 -2.98
CA VAL A 211 4.85 16.44 -2.03
C VAL A 211 6.31 16.38 -2.44
N ARG A 212 6.94 17.54 -2.50
CA ARG A 212 8.37 17.69 -2.79
C ARG A 212 9.14 18.05 -1.55
N ALA A 213 10.31 17.44 -1.45
CA ALA A 213 11.27 17.70 -0.41
C ALA A 213 11.94 19.06 -0.61
N SER A 214 12.51 19.61 0.46
CA SER A 214 13.32 20.83 0.40
C SER A 214 14.59 20.65 -0.45
N ASP A 215 15.11 19.43 -0.55
CA ASP A 215 16.25 19.08 -1.39
C ASP A 215 15.88 18.77 -2.85
N GLY A 216 14.60 18.86 -3.22
CA GLY A 216 14.10 18.77 -4.60
C GLY A 216 13.31 17.50 -4.98
N PRO A 217 13.69 16.27 -4.54
CA PRO A 217 12.98 15.04 -4.87
C PRO A 217 11.51 15.02 -4.44
N THR A 218 10.70 14.17 -5.09
CA THR A 218 9.36 13.86 -4.60
C THR A 218 9.44 12.95 -3.37
N LEU A 219 8.85 13.38 -2.26
CA LEU A 219 8.72 12.57 -1.06
C LEU A 219 7.71 11.45 -1.28
N TYR A 220 6.49 11.84 -1.65
CA TYR A 220 5.42 10.91 -1.98
C TYR A 220 4.40 11.54 -2.94
N PRO A 221 3.86 10.77 -3.90
CA PRO A 221 2.71 11.14 -4.71
C PRO A 221 1.37 10.82 -3.99
N PRO A 222 0.22 11.27 -4.52
CA PRO A 222 -1.10 11.15 -3.89
C PRO A 222 -1.73 9.76 -4.01
N TYR A 223 -1.08 8.73 -3.46
CA TYR A 223 -1.63 7.38 -3.37
C TYR A 223 -1.54 6.84 -1.94
N ILE A 224 -2.28 5.76 -1.69
CA ILE A 224 -2.22 5.02 -0.43
C ILE A 224 -1.31 3.83 -0.62
N VAL A 225 -0.34 3.64 0.27
CA VAL A 225 0.52 2.45 0.30
C VAL A 225 0.08 1.57 1.46
N VAL A 226 -0.17 0.30 1.18
CA VAL A 226 -0.59 -0.70 2.16
C VAL A 226 0.46 -1.78 2.22
N CYS A 227 1.13 -1.85 3.35
CA CYS A 227 2.14 -2.83 3.67
C CYS A 227 1.47 -4.01 4.37
N HIS A 228 1.46 -5.19 3.75
CA HIS A 228 0.96 -6.41 4.39
C HIS A 228 2.08 -7.13 5.14
N THR A 229 1.72 -7.90 6.15
CA THR A 229 2.61 -8.85 6.86
C THR A 229 2.54 -10.25 6.24
N THR A 230 1.49 -10.53 5.47
CA THR A 230 1.24 -11.81 4.80
C THR A 230 1.74 -11.79 3.35
N ARG A 231 2.31 -12.93 2.93
CA ARG A 231 2.88 -13.12 1.59
C ARG A 231 1.83 -13.33 0.49
N HIS A 232 0.68 -13.91 0.83
CA HIS A 232 -0.44 -14.24 -0.08
C HIS A 232 -0.12 -15.15 -1.29
N ARG A 233 1.15 -15.48 -1.53
CA ARG A 233 1.63 -16.38 -2.58
C ARG A 233 2.76 -17.26 -2.06
N GLU A 234 2.84 -18.48 -2.58
CA GLU A 234 3.87 -19.45 -2.18
C GLU A 234 5.27 -19.02 -2.62
N ASN A 235 5.38 -18.42 -3.81
CA ASN A 235 6.65 -17.95 -4.36
C ASN A 235 7.05 -16.55 -3.87
N ALA A 236 6.28 -15.91 -2.99
CA ALA A 236 6.60 -14.60 -2.43
C ALA A 236 7.23 -14.74 -1.04
N TYR A 237 8.24 -13.93 -0.72
CA TYR A 237 9.00 -14.09 0.54
C TYR A 237 8.69 -13.03 1.59
N ALA A 238 8.47 -11.78 1.16
CA ALA A 238 8.02 -10.69 2.03
C ALA A 238 6.52 -10.44 1.86
N GLY A 239 5.95 -9.65 2.77
CA GLY A 239 4.56 -9.24 2.70
C GLY A 239 4.25 -8.39 1.45
N LEU A 240 3.04 -8.57 0.92
CA LEU A 240 2.56 -7.83 -0.26
C LEU A 240 2.50 -6.31 0.03
N THR A 241 2.97 -5.49 -0.89
CA THR A 241 2.71 -4.04 -0.86
C THR A 241 1.64 -3.71 -1.89
N ARG A 242 0.54 -3.07 -1.49
CA ARG A 242 -0.52 -2.59 -2.39
C ARG A 242 -0.45 -1.07 -2.50
N ILE A 243 -0.70 -0.54 -3.69
CA ILE A 243 -0.74 0.90 -3.97
C ILE A 243 -2.11 1.23 -4.53
N LEU A 244 -2.89 2.05 -3.82
CA LEU A 244 -4.31 2.32 -4.10
C LEU A 244 -4.55 3.82 -4.34
N GLY A 245 -5.70 4.14 -4.92
CA GLY A 245 -6.04 5.53 -5.26
C GLY A 245 -5.29 6.05 -6.50
N ILE A 246 -4.65 5.15 -7.24
CA ILE A 246 -3.99 5.48 -8.49
C ILE A 246 -5.01 5.48 -9.62
N GLY A 247 -5.10 6.57 -10.39
CA GLY A 247 -5.98 6.65 -11.55
C GLY A 247 -7.47 6.50 -11.21
N ALA A 248 -8.17 5.59 -11.91
CA ALA A 248 -9.61 5.42 -11.80
C ALA A 248 -10.02 4.32 -10.80
N PHE A 249 -11.33 4.21 -10.51
CA PHE A 249 -11.84 3.17 -9.63
C PHE A 249 -11.40 1.75 -10.05
N GLY A 250 -10.89 0.99 -9.08
CA GLY A 250 -10.41 -0.37 -9.29
C GLY A 250 -9.04 -0.47 -9.97
N GLU A 251 -8.39 0.64 -10.30
CA GLU A 251 -6.95 0.66 -10.59
C GLU A 251 -6.17 0.60 -9.29
N PHE A 252 -5.17 -0.27 -9.26
CA PHE A 252 -4.24 -0.43 -8.15
C PHE A 252 -2.96 -1.08 -8.62
N ALA A 253 -1.90 -1.02 -7.83
CA ALA A 253 -0.69 -1.77 -8.08
C ALA A 253 -0.32 -2.67 -6.90
N THR A 254 0.49 -3.68 -7.17
CA THR A 254 1.09 -4.55 -6.15
C THR A 254 2.58 -4.69 -6.39
N PHE A 255 3.36 -4.58 -5.32
CA PHE A 255 4.78 -4.90 -5.29
C PHE A 255 5.04 -6.09 -4.35
N SER A 256 5.88 -7.02 -4.78
CA SER A 256 6.31 -8.18 -3.99
C SER A 256 7.64 -8.74 -4.46
N PHE A 257 8.42 -9.32 -3.52
CA PHE A 257 9.59 -10.11 -3.84
C PHE A 257 9.19 -11.55 -4.14
N GLU A 258 9.43 -12.00 -5.37
CA GLU A 258 9.03 -13.32 -5.86
C GLU A 258 10.23 -14.13 -6.35
N GLU A 259 10.32 -15.38 -5.92
CA GLU A 259 11.25 -16.37 -6.48
C GLU A 259 10.83 -16.73 -7.91
N LEU A 260 11.82 -16.79 -8.80
CA LEU A 260 11.65 -17.16 -10.19
C LEU A 260 11.35 -18.66 -10.33
N ASN A 261 10.07 -18.99 -10.24
CA ASN A 261 9.56 -20.32 -10.51
C ASN A 261 8.98 -20.44 -11.94
N ARG A 262 8.53 -21.64 -12.31
CA ARG A 262 7.90 -21.92 -13.62
C ARG A 262 6.71 -21.00 -13.92
N GLN A 263 5.92 -20.62 -12.92
CA GLN A 263 4.76 -19.76 -13.10
C GLN A 263 5.18 -18.33 -13.46
N LEU A 264 6.09 -17.73 -12.67
CA LEU A 264 6.58 -16.38 -12.91
C LEU A 264 7.38 -16.30 -14.22
N HIS A 265 8.20 -17.31 -14.51
CA HIS A 265 8.93 -17.39 -15.77
C HIS A 265 7.99 -17.38 -16.98
N ASN A 266 6.91 -18.17 -16.94
CA ASN A 266 5.90 -18.18 -17.99
C ASN A 266 5.14 -16.85 -18.10
N GLU A 267 4.87 -16.19 -16.96
CA GLU A 267 4.24 -14.86 -16.92
C GLU A 267 5.12 -13.82 -17.62
N LEU A 268 6.41 -13.75 -17.28
CA LEU A 268 7.39 -12.86 -17.89
C LEU A 268 7.55 -13.12 -19.39
N LYS A 269 7.67 -14.39 -19.81
CA LYS A 269 7.78 -14.77 -21.23
C LYS A 269 6.57 -14.32 -22.04
N ARG A 270 5.34 -14.52 -21.54
CA ARG A 270 4.11 -14.05 -22.21
C ARG A 270 4.06 -12.53 -22.34
N ARG A 271 4.66 -11.82 -21.38
CA ARG A 271 4.75 -10.35 -21.36
C ARG A 271 5.98 -9.81 -22.09
N LYS A 272 6.82 -10.69 -22.67
CA LYS A 272 8.06 -10.34 -23.38
C LYS A 272 9.03 -9.53 -22.53
N ILE A 273 9.14 -9.88 -21.24
CA ILE A 273 10.06 -9.24 -20.30
C ILE A 273 11.32 -10.09 -20.17
N THR A 274 12.47 -9.47 -20.44
CA THR A 274 13.78 -10.10 -20.28
C THR A 274 14.33 -9.75 -18.89
N ILE A 275 14.84 -10.76 -18.19
CA ILE A 275 15.48 -10.60 -16.87
C ILE A 275 16.95 -10.26 -17.11
N LYS A 276 17.44 -9.19 -16.48
CA LYS A 276 18.86 -8.84 -16.41
C LYS A 276 19.45 -9.26 -15.07
N PRO A 277 20.79 -9.44 -14.96
CA PRO A 277 21.45 -9.67 -13.69
C PRO A 277 21.09 -8.61 -12.63
N ASP A 278 21.04 -7.33 -13.04
CA ASP A 278 20.76 -6.18 -12.17
C ASP A 278 19.28 -6.07 -11.74
N ASP A 279 18.41 -7.01 -12.14
CA ASP A 279 17.03 -7.11 -11.66
C ASP A 279 16.91 -8.00 -10.40
N CYS A 280 17.99 -8.69 -10.03
CA CYS A 280 17.99 -9.64 -8.92
C CYS A 280 18.20 -8.93 -7.58
N PHE A 281 17.28 -9.13 -6.63
CA PHE A 281 17.44 -8.63 -5.26
C PHE A 281 18.24 -9.60 -4.39
N ALA A 282 18.06 -10.90 -4.59
CA ALA A 282 18.70 -11.92 -3.79
C ALA A 282 18.66 -13.27 -4.51
N GLN A 283 19.51 -14.19 -4.06
CA GLN A 283 19.55 -15.56 -4.57
C GLN A 283 19.02 -16.52 -3.51
N CYS A 284 18.09 -17.42 -3.86
CA CYS A 284 17.66 -18.49 -2.98
C CYS A 284 17.93 -19.85 -3.63
N ARG A 285 18.96 -20.55 -3.14
CA ARG A 285 19.52 -21.73 -3.82
C ARG A 285 19.92 -21.33 -5.25
N ASP A 286 19.33 -21.96 -6.27
CA ASP A 286 19.58 -21.66 -7.68
C ASP A 286 18.52 -20.76 -8.33
N HIS A 287 17.55 -20.25 -7.55
CA HIS A 287 16.49 -19.39 -8.08
C HIS A 287 16.70 -17.92 -7.67
N PRO A 288 16.75 -16.99 -8.64
CA PRO A 288 16.80 -15.57 -8.33
C PRO A 288 15.47 -15.08 -7.75
N ILE A 289 15.55 -14.13 -6.83
CA ILE A 289 14.40 -13.40 -6.28
C ILE A 289 14.32 -12.04 -6.94
N LEU A 290 13.17 -11.77 -7.55
CA LEU A 290 12.91 -10.58 -8.34
C LEU A 290 11.94 -9.65 -7.62
N GLY A 291 12.12 -8.34 -7.77
CA GLY A 291 11.12 -7.34 -7.40
C GLY A 291 10.05 -7.24 -8.48
N ILE A 292 8.82 -7.65 -8.17
CA ILE A 292 7.73 -7.68 -9.16
C ILE A 292 6.69 -6.61 -8.86
N LEU A 293 6.49 -5.69 -9.82
CA LEU A 293 5.42 -4.70 -9.80
C LEU A 293 4.34 -5.07 -10.82
N ARG A 294 3.09 -5.24 -10.35
CA ARG A 294 1.91 -5.41 -11.21
C ARG A 294 1.01 -4.19 -11.09
N ILE A 295 0.61 -3.61 -12.22
CA ILE A 295 -0.31 -2.46 -12.27
C ILE A 295 -1.60 -2.92 -12.94
N TYR A 296 -2.68 -2.98 -12.16
CA TYR A 296 -3.98 -3.50 -12.57
C TYR A 296 -4.84 -2.40 -13.19
N HIS A 297 -5.52 -2.74 -14.29
CA HIS A 297 -6.42 -1.81 -14.99
C HIS A 297 -7.72 -1.58 -14.22
N ARG A 298 -8.43 -0.49 -14.53
CA ARG A 298 -9.73 -0.16 -13.94
C ARG A 298 -10.71 -1.31 -14.07
N THR A 299 -11.58 -1.43 -13.07
CA THR A 299 -12.64 -2.42 -13.05
C THR A 299 -13.93 -1.83 -12.46
N ASN A 300 -14.98 -2.63 -12.39
CA ASN A 300 -16.25 -2.23 -11.79
C ASN A 300 -16.37 -2.79 -10.37
N PRO A 301 -17.13 -2.13 -9.48
CA PRO A 301 -17.38 -2.65 -8.14
C PRO A 301 -17.84 -4.11 -8.16
N GLY A 302 -17.22 -4.96 -7.34
CA GLY A 302 -17.51 -6.40 -7.23
C GLY A 302 -16.77 -7.29 -8.24
N LYS A 303 -16.11 -6.70 -9.23
CA LYS A 303 -15.22 -7.41 -10.18
C LYS A 303 -13.76 -7.19 -9.82
N ARG A 304 -12.91 -8.14 -10.16
CA ARG A 304 -11.44 -8.01 -10.11
C ARG A 304 -10.91 -7.70 -11.50
N SER A 305 -9.86 -6.89 -11.56
CA SER A 305 -9.13 -6.72 -12.80
C SER A 305 -8.26 -7.95 -13.05
N ILE A 306 -8.45 -8.61 -14.20
CA ILE A 306 -7.59 -9.69 -14.68
C ILE A 306 -6.45 -9.16 -15.56
N ASN A 307 -6.62 -7.92 -16.05
CA ASN A 307 -5.66 -7.26 -16.92
C ASN A 307 -4.73 -6.42 -16.05
N TYR A 308 -3.43 -6.65 -16.21
CA TYR A 308 -2.38 -5.88 -15.58
C TYR A 308 -1.15 -5.83 -16.47
N THR A 309 -0.34 -4.78 -16.32
CA THR A 309 1.04 -4.78 -16.80
C THR A 309 1.97 -5.29 -15.71
N LEU A 310 2.97 -6.04 -16.13
CA LEU A 310 4.01 -6.60 -15.27
C LEU A 310 5.31 -5.83 -15.50
N HIS A 311 6.03 -5.52 -14.43
CA HIS A 311 7.31 -4.83 -14.49
C HIS A 311 8.30 -5.46 -13.52
N LEU A 312 9.57 -5.53 -13.92
CA LEU A 312 10.68 -5.78 -13.01
C LEU A 312 11.09 -4.47 -12.34
N VAL A 313 11.37 -4.57 -11.05
CA VAL A 313 11.96 -3.52 -10.23
C VAL A 313 13.43 -3.86 -10.07
N SER A 314 14.32 -2.94 -10.44
CA SER A 314 15.75 -3.08 -10.21
C SER A 314 16.12 -2.47 -8.85
N PRO A 315 16.92 -3.16 -8.02
CA PRO A 315 17.46 -2.61 -6.77
C PRO A 315 18.18 -1.27 -6.99
N VAL A 316 19.05 -1.20 -8.00
CA VAL A 316 19.90 -0.02 -8.24
C VAL A 316 19.11 1.07 -8.96
N GLU A 317 18.49 0.75 -10.11
CA GLU A 317 17.85 1.78 -10.94
C GLU A 317 16.55 2.33 -10.33
N ASP A 318 15.71 1.46 -9.75
CA ASP A 318 14.39 1.88 -9.24
C ASP A 318 14.43 2.16 -7.73
N ALA A 319 15.08 1.30 -6.94
CA ALA A 319 15.09 1.43 -5.48
C ALA A 319 16.23 2.29 -4.94
N GLY A 320 17.30 2.49 -5.73
CA GLY A 320 18.42 3.36 -5.39
C GLY A 320 19.38 2.79 -4.35
N PHE A 321 19.49 1.45 -4.24
CA PHE A 321 20.50 0.81 -3.38
C PHE A 321 21.08 -0.45 -4.03
N ASP A 322 22.34 -0.75 -3.70
CA ASP A 322 23.02 -1.95 -4.15
C ASP A 322 22.76 -3.10 -3.15
N PRO A 323 22.11 -4.20 -3.57
CA PRO A 323 21.83 -5.34 -2.70
C PRO A 323 23.10 -6.11 -2.32
N HIS A 324 24.20 -5.95 -3.07
CA HIS A 324 25.48 -6.63 -2.86
C HIS A 324 26.41 -5.91 -1.87
N HIS A 325 26.07 -4.67 -1.47
CA HIS A 325 26.78 -3.92 -0.42
C HIS A 325 26.20 -4.13 0.99
N CYS A 326 25.13 -4.92 1.13
CA CYS A 326 24.69 -5.43 2.43
C CYS A 326 25.39 -6.76 2.69
N GLU A 327 26.24 -6.78 3.71
CA GLU A 327 27.08 -7.89 4.15
C GLU A 327 26.41 -9.26 4.03
N GLU A 328 27.22 -10.21 3.55
CA GLU A 328 27.13 -11.66 3.68
C GLU A 328 25.85 -12.20 4.32
N CYS A 329 25.11 -13.00 3.54
CA CYS A 329 24.16 -13.97 4.08
C CYS A 329 24.85 -14.66 5.27
N PRO A 330 24.36 -14.54 6.53
CA PRO A 330 25.10 -15.05 7.66
C PRO A 330 25.26 -16.56 7.49
N ALA A 331 26.50 -16.97 7.29
CA ALA A 331 26.90 -18.34 7.51
C ALA A 331 26.65 -18.63 9.00
N GLU A 332 25.67 -19.50 9.23
CA GLU A 332 25.27 -20.06 10.52
C GLU A 332 24.66 -19.08 11.56
N PRO A 333 23.48 -19.40 12.12
CA PRO A 333 23.04 -18.71 13.33
C PRO A 333 23.97 -19.09 14.49
N ALA A 334 24.57 -18.10 15.14
CA ALA A 334 25.26 -18.29 16.42
C ALA A 334 24.29 -18.96 17.43
N PRO A 335 24.73 -19.95 18.22
CA PRO A 335 23.86 -20.67 19.15
C PRO A 335 23.59 -19.78 20.37
N TYR A 336 22.43 -19.13 20.40
CA TYR A 336 21.92 -18.43 21.58
C TYR A 336 20.57 -19.03 22.02
N GLU A 337 20.62 -20.28 22.47
CA GLU A 337 19.60 -20.89 23.32
C GLU A 337 20.29 -21.61 24.49
N ALA A 338 20.74 -20.83 25.47
CA ALA A 338 21.14 -21.35 26.78
C ALA A 338 20.97 -20.28 27.86
N ALA A 339 19.80 -19.62 27.90
CA ALA A 339 19.46 -18.77 29.03
C ALA A 339 17.96 -18.50 29.09
N PHE A 340 17.11 -19.54 29.10
CA PHE A 340 15.76 -19.49 29.69
C PHE A 340 15.22 -20.92 29.86
N MET A 341 15.92 -21.71 30.69
CA MET A 341 15.29 -22.74 31.51
C MET A 341 15.86 -22.59 32.91
N ASN A 342 15.09 -21.90 33.75
CA ASN A 342 14.96 -22.11 35.19
C ASN A 342 13.66 -21.46 35.63
#